data_AF-A0A0S2F863-F1
#
_entry.id   AF-A0A0S2F863-F1
#
_cell.length_a   1.000
_cell.length_b   1.000
_cell.length_c   1.000
_cell.angle_alpha   90.00
_cell.angle_beta   90.00
_cell.angle_gamma   90.00
#
_symmetry.space_group_name_H-M   'P 1'
#
loop_
_entity.id
_entity.type
_entity.pdbx_description
1 polymer ?
#
loop_
_entity_poly.entity_id
_entity_poly.type
_entity_poly.pdbx_seq_one_letter_code
_entity_poly.pdbx_strand_id
1 'polypeptide(L)'
;MRYSDGLDVRIGDQVLSYELNRGTIVALIDRGEYSAKFPQAEWSYLERGVLVETDFGGLVHYPNGFKHDELSLIARAPDLE
;
A
#
# COMPACT_ATOMS: atom_id res chain seq x y z
N MET A 1 3.52 0.97 10.07
CA MET A 1 2.21 0.43 9.65
C MET A 1 2.39 -1.07 9.49
N ARG A 2 1.47 -1.88 10.00
CA ARG A 2 1.56 -3.34 9.98
C ARG A 2 0.21 -3.93 9.59
N TYR A 3 0.24 -5.09 8.95
CA TYR A 3 -0.94 -5.91 8.72
C TYR A 3 -1.39 -6.60 10.01
N SER A 4 -2.54 -7.27 9.94
CA SER A 4 -3.14 -8.01 11.05
C SER A 4 -2.31 -9.21 11.50
N ASP A 5 -1.48 -9.77 10.63
CA ASP A 5 -0.50 -10.81 10.94
C ASP A 5 0.79 -10.28 11.60
N GLY A 6 0.88 -8.97 11.82
CA GLY A 6 2.01 -8.29 12.44
C GLY A 6 3.15 -7.94 11.48
N LEU A 7 3.07 -8.30 10.20
CA LEU A 7 4.09 -7.95 9.22
C LEU A 7 4.06 -6.46 8.86
N ASP A 8 5.24 -5.83 8.79
CA ASP A 8 5.39 -4.45 8.33
C ASP A 8 5.04 -4.32 6.84
N VAL A 9 4.29 -3.30 6.45
CA VAL A 9 3.90 -3.05 5.06
C VAL A 9 5.12 -2.73 4.19
N ARG A 10 5.17 -3.25 2.96
CA ARG A 10 6.23 -2.99 1.97
C ARG A 10 5.65 -2.55 0.62
N ILE A 11 6.42 -1.76 -0.12
CA ILE A 11 6.12 -1.47 -1.53
C ILE A 11 6.10 -2.78 -2.32
N GLY A 12 5.08 -2.97 -3.15
CA GLY A 12 4.87 -4.16 -3.97
C GLY A 12 4.04 -5.26 -3.30
N ASP A 13 3.73 -5.15 -2.00
CA ASP A 13 2.87 -6.11 -1.32
C ASP A 13 1.50 -6.18 -2.00
N GLN A 14 1.04 -7.41 -2.23
CA GLN A 14 -0.30 -7.70 -2.74
C GLN A 14 -1.26 -7.78 -1.57
N VAL A 15 -2.33 -6.99 -1.62
CA VAL A 15 -3.31 -6.86 -0.55
C VAL A 15 -4.73 -7.13 -1.03
N LEU A 16 -5.59 -7.54 -0.10
CA LEU A 16 -7.03 -7.64 -0.30
C LEU A 16 -7.71 -6.54 0.49
N SER A 17 -8.47 -5.68 -0.19
CA SER A 17 -9.28 -4.65 0.43
C SER A 17 -10.71 -5.13 0.66
N TYR A 18 -11.19 -5.03 1.90
CA TYR A 18 -12.52 -5.45 2.34
C TYR A 18 -12.92 -6.84 1.84
N GLU A 19 -11.94 -7.75 1.79
CA GLU A 19 -12.08 -9.13 1.29
C GLU A 19 -12.55 -9.29 -0.17
N LEU A 20 -12.63 -8.20 -0.95
CA LEU A 20 -13.25 -8.20 -2.28
C LEU A 20 -12.29 -7.81 -3.39
N ASN A 21 -11.50 -6.74 -3.18
CA ASN A 21 -10.71 -6.14 -4.26
C ASN A 21 -9.23 -6.34 -4.02
N ARG A 22 -8.47 -6.73 -5.04
CA ARG A 22 -7.02 -6.85 -4.91
C ARG A 22 -6.36 -5.51 -5.18
N GLY A 23 -5.23 -5.30 -4.53
CA GLY A 23 -4.41 -4.14 -4.79
C GLY A 23 -2.95 -4.39 -4.52
N THR A 24 -2.13 -3.45 -4.98
CA THR A 24 -0.69 -3.42 -4.74
C THR A 24 -0.34 -2.18 -3.94
N ILE A 25 0.46 -2.33 -2.89
CA ILE A 25 1.03 -1.18 -2.19
C ILE A 25 2.03 -0.48 -3.11
N VAL A 26 1.77 0.79 -3.46
CA VAL A 26 2.60 1.53 -4.43
C VAL A 26 3.31 2.74 -3.84
N ALA A 27 2.91 3.21 -2.65
CA ALA A 27 3.63 4.22 -1.88
C ALA A 27 3.37 4.09 -0.37
N LEU A 28 4.42 4.23 0.44
CA LEU A 28 4.38 4.41 1.89
C LEU A 28 4.83 5.83 2.20
N ILE A 29 3.87 6.75 2.20
CA ILE A 29 4.13 8.19 2.25
C ILE A 29 4.80 8.57 3.58
N ASP A 30 4.37 7.96 4.69
CA ASP A 30 4.98 8.16 6.03
C ASP A 30 6.47 7.81 6.09
N ARG A 31 6.94 6.94 5.19
CA ARG A 31 8.32 6.46 5.12
C ARG A 31 9.10 7.08 3.95
N GLY A 32 8.46 7.90 3.13
CA GLY A 32 9.06 8.44 1.91
C GLY A 32 9.39 7.35 0.87
N GLU A 33 8.73 6.19 0.93
CA GLU A 33 8.96 5.08 0.00
C GLU A 33 7.92 5.12 -1.12
N TYR A 34 8.38 5.06 -2.36
CA TYR A 34 7.54 5.19 -3.55
C TYR A 34 7.99 4.19 -4.61
N SER A 35 7.04 3.56 -5.30
CA SER A 35 7.36 2.73 -6.46
C SER A 35 7.73 3.60 -7.66
N ALA A 36 8.48 3.02 -8.62
CA ALA A 36 8.93 3.75 -9.81
C ALA A 36 7.77 4.31 -10.66
N LYS A 37 6.61 3.63 -10.67
CA LYS A 37 5.41 4.05 -11.40
C LYS A 37 4.63 5.15 -10.67
N PHE A 38 4.82 5.30 -9.37
CA PHE A 38 4.10 6.24 -8.53
C PHE A 38 5.11 7.10 -7.73
N PRO A 39 5.84 8.00 -8.40
CA PRO A 39 7.00 8.68 -7.83
C PRO A 39 6.61 9.71 -6.76
N GLN A 40 7.53 9.99 -5.83
CA GLN A 40 7.34 10.96 -4.75
C GLN A 40 6.82 12.32 -5.24
N ALA A 41 7.38 12.84 -6.35
CA ALA A 41 7.01 14.16 -6.89
C ALA A 41 5.51 14.30 -7.22
N GLU A 42 4.83 13.19 -7.49
CA GLU A 42 3.40 13.18 -7.80
C GLU A 42 2.54 12.94 -6.56
N TRP A 43 3.04 12.24 -5.55
CA TRP A 43 2.20 11.72 -4.45
C TRP A 43 2.57 12.26 -3.07
N SER A 44 3.67 13.00 -2.92
CA SER A 44 4.08 13.56 -1.62
C SER A 44 3.14 14.63 -1.09
N TYR A 45 2.33 15.26 -1.94
CA TYR A 45 1.33 16.24 -1.51
C TYR A 45 0.24 15.64 -0.60
N LEU A 46 0.11 14.31 -0.57
CA LEU A 46 -0.79 13.58 0.32
C LEU A 46 -0.27 13.52 1.77
N GLU A 47 0.97 13.95 2.01
CA GLU A 47 1.67 14.12 3.29
C GLU A 47 1.93 12.86 4.12
N ARG A 48 1.00 11.89 4.14
CA ARG A 48 1.06 10.70 4.99
C ARG A 48 0.21 9.54 4.48
N GLY A 49 0.40 8.37 5.07
CA GLY A 49 -0.40 7.17 4.81
C GLY A 49 0.17 6.25 3.74
N VAL A 50 -0.71 5.44 3.14
CA VAL A 50 -0.37 4.45 2.11
C VAL A 50 -1.24 4.61 0.87
N LEU A 51 -0.64 4.39 -0.30
CA LEU A 51 -1.32 4.38 -1.59
C LEU A 51 -1.39 2.95 -2.13
N VAL A 52 -2.58 2.55 -2.59
CA VAL A 52 -2.85 1.22 -3.13
C VAL A 52 -3.37 1.34 -4.55
N GLU A 53 -2.68 0.73 -5.51
CA GLU A 53 -3.17 0.55 -6.88
C GLU A 53 -4.08 -0.67 -6.91
N THR A 54 -5.35 -0.46 -7.24
CA THR A 54 -6.37 -1.51 -7.25
C THR A 54 -6.58 -2.10 -8.63
N ASP A 55 -6.97 -3.38 -8.68
CA ASP A 55 -7.24 -4.10 -9.92
C ASP A 55 -8.48 -3.59 -10.68
N PHE A 56 -9.43 -2.96 -9.99
CA PHE A 56 -10.61 -2.33 -10.59
C PHE A 56 -10.33 -0.95 -11.24
N GLY A 57 -9.06 -0.53 -11.30
CA GLY A 57 -8.63 0.65 -12.08
C GLY A 57 -8.60 1.97 -11.32
N GLY A 58 -8.43 1.93 -9.99
CA GLY A 58 -8.32 3.13 -9.15
C GLY A 58 -7.12 3.11 -8.21
N LEU A 59 -6.73 4.30 -7.72
CA LEU A 59 -5.80 4.45 -6.59
C LEU A 59 -6.60 4.79 -5.34
N VAL A 60 -6.34 4.05 -4.26
CA VAL A 60 -6.95 4.30 -2.96
C VAL A 60 -5.89 4.81 -2.00
N HIS A 61 -6.16 5.97 -1.40
CA HIS A 61 -5.31 6.58 -0.38
C HIS A 61 -5.89 6.32 1.01
N TYR A 62 -5.04 5.81 1.90
CA TYR A 62 -5.35 5.58 3.30
C TYR A 62 -4.54 6.57 4.16
N PRO A 63 -5.05 7.79 4.43
CA PRO A 63 -4.27 8.91 4.98
C PRO A 63 -3.75 8.70 6.41
N ASN A 64 -4.38 7.79 7.17
CA ASN A 64 -3.96 7.45 8.53
C ASN A 64 -3.51 5.98 8.63
N GLY A 65 -3.11 5.40 7.50
CA GLY A 65 -3.01 3.96 7.35
C GLY A 65 -4.38 3.28 7.34
N PHE A 66 -4.38 1.99 7.59
CA PHE A 66 -5.55 1.12 7.52
C PHE A 66 -5.75 0.33 8.81
N LYS A 67 -7.00 -0.03 9.09
CA LYS A 67 -7.39 -0.94 10.16
C LYS A 67 -7.21 -2.40 9.72
N HIS A 68 -7.19 -3.30 10.69
CA HIS A 68 -6.92 -4.73 10.47
C HIS A 68 -7.93 -5.42 9.53
N ASP A 69 -9.14 -4.87 9.41
CA ASP A 69 -10.23 -5.35 8.57
C ASP A 69 -10.29 -4.66 7.19
N GLU A 70 -9.50 -3.61 6.97
CA GLU A 70 -9.52 -2.83 5.72
C GLU A 70 -8.57 -3.40 4.67
N LEU A 71 -7.37 -3.86 5.09
CA LEU A 71 -6.36 -4.44 4.20
C LEU A 71 -5.69 -5.67 4.83
N SER A 72 -5.73 -6.77 4.10
CA SER A 72 -5.06 -8.04 4.43
C SER A 72 -3.96 -8.34 3.43
N LEU A 73 -2.79 -8.80 3.90
CA LEU A 73 -1.70 -9.23 3.04
C LEU A 73 -2.04 -10.56 2.34
N ILE A 74 -1.93 -10.61 1.02
CA ILE A 74 -2.09 -11.81 0.19
C ILE A 74 -0.73 -12.40 -0.16
N ALA A 75 0.19 -11.56 -0.63
CA ALA A 75 1.53 -11.98 -1.03
C ALA A 75 2.54 -10.85 -0.79
N ARG A 76 3.72 -11.23 -0.32
CA ARG A 76 4.83 -10.30 -0.10
C ARG A 76 5.49 -9.89 -1.41
N ALA A 77 5.90 -8.62 -1.48
CA ALA A 77 6.86 -8.19 -2.49
C ALA A 77 8.10 -9.08 -2.43
N PRO A 78 8.65 -9.51 -3.58
CA PRO A 78 9.90 -10.25 -3.61
C PRO A 78 11.00 -9.39 -2.97
N ASP A 79 11.91 -10.02 -2.22
CA ASP A 79 13.10 -9.31 -1.76
C ASP A 79 13.92 -8.91 -2.99
N LEU A 80 14.33 -7.64 -3.04
CA LEU A 80 15.26 -7.16 -4.07
C LEU A 80 16.62 -7.77 -3.75
N GLU A 81 17.09 -8.69 -4.59
CA GLU A 81 18.46 -9.24 -4.56
C GLU A 81 19.53 -8.17 -4.83
#